data_AF-A0A660QKE6-F1
#
_entry.id   AF-A0A660QKE6-F1
#
_cell.length_a   1.000
_cell.length_b   1.000
_cell.length_c   1.000
_cell.angle_alpha   90.00
_cell.angle_beta   90.00
_cell.angle_gamma   90.00
#
_symmetry.space_group_name_H-M   'P 1'
#
loop_
_entity.id
_entity.type
_entity.pdbx_description
1 polymer ?
#
loop_
_entity_poly.entity_id
_entity_poly.type
_entity_poly.pdbx_seq_one_letter_code
_entity_poly.pdbx_strand_id
1 'polypeptide(L)' 'MRFGGLVAVDDFVNTIYEGELVGLIGPNGAGKTTVFNVVTGIYYPTSGRIIFDGIDITPLKPHQITHLGIA' A
#
# COMPACT_ATOMS: atom_id res chain seq x y z
N MET A 1 0.63 7.62 -5.74
CA MET A 1 -0.75 7.32 -6.19
C MET A 1 -1.43 8.59 -6.68
N ARG A 2 -1.86 8.60 -7.94
CA ARG A 2 -2.52 9.75 -8.59
C ARG A 2 -3.89 9.35 -9.11
N PHE A 3 -4.88 10.23 -8.93
CA PHE A 3 -6.24 10.08 -9.43
C PHE A 3 -6.58 11.30 -10.29
N GLY A 4 -6.47 11.16 -11.61
CA GLY A 4 -6.58 12.31 -12.51
C GLY A 4 -5.58 13.41 -12.13
N GLY A 5 -6.07 14.60 -11.81
CA GLY A 5 -5.24 15.75 -11.38
C GLY A 5 -4.84 15.77 -9.90
N LEU A 6 -5.32 14.83 -9.08
CA LEU A 6 -5.05 14.79 -7.64
C LEU A 6 -3.93 13.80 -7.30
N VAL A 7 -2.95 14.25 -6.52
CA VAL A 7 -1.93 13.38 -5.92
C VAL A 7 -2.40 13.00 -4.51
N ALA A 8 -2.79 11.74 -4.31
CA ALA A 8 -3.32 11.27 -3.02
C ALA A 8 -2.22 10.73 -2.08
N VAL A 9 -1.15 10.17 -2.66
CA VAL A 9 0.03 9.69 -1.94
C VAL A 9 1.24 10.01 -2.80
N ASP A 10 2.22 10.71 -2.26
CA ASP A 10 3.46 11.09 -2.94
C ASP A 10 4.65 10.64 -2.11
N ASP A 11 5.64 10.04 -2.77
CA ASP A 11 6.90 9.56 -2.19
C ASP A 11 6.79 8.82 -0.83
N PHE A 12 5.81 7.92 -0.72
CA PHE A 12 5.62 7.12 0.49
C PHE A 12 6.60 5.95 0.50
N VAL A 13 7.64 6.06 1.33
CA VAL A 13 8.65 5.02 1.56
C VAL A 13 8.58 4.59 3.01
N ASN A 14 8.37 3.29 3.23
CA ASN A 14 8.36 2.70 4.55
C ASN A 14 8.86 1.25 4.48
N THR A 15 9.41 0.76 5.59
CA THR A 15 9.81 -0.64 5.78
C THR A 15 9.31 -1.05 7.15
N ILE A 16 8.54 -2.13 7.19
CA ILE A 16 7.98 -2.70 8.41
C ILE A 16 8.67 -4.05 8.61
N TYR A 17 9.27 -4.25 9.77
CA TYR A 17 9.96 -5.49 10.11
C TYR A 17 9.01 -6.48 10.81
N GLU A 18 9.39 -7.76 10.79
CA GLU A 18 8.65 -8.81 11.47
C GLU A 18 8.50 -8.50 12.98
N GLY A 19 7.28 -8.60 13.48
CA GLY A 19 6.94 -8.30 14.88
C GLY A 19 6.70 -6.82 15.19
N GLU A 20 6.87 -5.90 14.23
CA GLU A 20 6.56 -4.49 14.45
C GLU A 20 5.06 -4.20 14.39
N LEU A 21 4.59 -3.34 15.31
CA LEU A 21 3.26 -2.75 15.27
C LEU A 21 3.36 -1.30 14.81
N VAL A 22 2.92 -1.03 13.59
CA VAL A 22 2.97 0.31 12.98
C VAL A 22 1.56 0.87 12.77
N GLY A 23 1.35 2.12 13.13
CA GLY A 23 0.11 2.85 12.89
C GLY A 23 0.32 4.00 11.90
N LEU A 24 -0.54 4.08 10.88
CA LEU A 24 -0.58 5.22 9.96
C LEU A 24 -1.64 6.23 10.41
N ILE A 25 -1.21 7.39 10.91
CA ILE A 25 -2.09 8.46 11.42
C ILE A 25 -2.01 9.73 10.58
N GLY A 26 -3.06 10.54 10.64
CA GLY A 26 -3.15 11.81 9.90
C GLY A 26 -4.60 12.29 9.74
N PRO A 27 -4.83 13.55 9.31
CA PRO A 27 -6.18 14.09 9.13
C PRO A 27 -6.94 13.39 7.98
N ASN A 28 -8.24 13.67 7.86
CA ASN A 28 -9.04 13.20 6.73
C ASN A 28 -8.47 13.73 5.42
N GLY A 29 -8.44 12.88 4.39
CA GLY A 29 -7.84 13.22 3.10
C GLY A 29 -6.32 13.06 3.01
N ALA A 30 -5.61 12.74 4.10
CA ALA A 30 -4.16 12.55 4.10
C ALA A 30 -3.64 11.28 3.35
N GLY A 31 -4.50 10.59 2.60
CA GLY A 31 -4.10 9.41 1.82
C GLY A 31 -4.03 8.08 2.58
N LYS A 32 -4.41 8.02 3.86
CA LYS A 32 -4.34 6.79 4.67
C LYS A 32 -5.04 5.59 4.02
N THR A 33 -6.33 5.72 3.72
CA THR A 33 -7.10 4.65 3.04
C THR A 33 -6.52 4.33 1.66
N THR A 34 -5.94 5.32 0.97
CA THR A 34 -5.27 5.09 -0.31
C THR A 34 -4.04 4.20 -0.15
N VAL A 35 -3.22 4.40 0.89
CA VAL A 35 -2.07 3.52 1.20
C VAL A 35 -2.56 2.10 1.47
N PHE A 36 -3.54 1.91 2.35
CA PHE A 36 -4.09 0.58 2.65
C PHE A 36 -4.64 -0.10 1.39
N ASN A 37 -5.41 0.59 0.56
CA ASN A 37 -5.95 0.04 -0.68
C ASN A 37 -4.86 -0.32 -1.70
N VAL A 38 -3.72 0.37 -1.68
CA VAL A 38 -2.58 0.03 -2.53
C VAL A 38 -1.88 -1.23 -2.00
N VAL A 39 -1.67 -1.34 -0.69
CA VAL A 39 -1.08 -2.53 -0.04
C VAL A 39 -1.95 -3.78 -0.23
N THR A 40 -3.27 -3.65 -0.15
CA THR A 40 -4.21 -4.78 -0.32
C THR A 40 -4.57 -5.06 -1.78
N GLY A 41 -3.96 -4.34 -2.73
CA GLY A 41 -4.15 -4.53 -4.17
C GLY A 41 -5.51 -4.07 -4.72
N ILE A 42 -6.32 -3.35 -3.94
CA ILE A 42 -7.56 -2.71 -4.42
C ILE A 42 -7.21 -1.64 -5.47
N TYR A 43 -6.09 -0.94 -5.28
CA TYR A 43 -5.52 -0.03 -6.26
C TYR A 43 -4.11 -0.47 -6.64
N TYR A 44 -3.80 -0.43 -7.94
CA TYR A 44 -2.43 -0.55 -8.40
C TYR A 44 -1.71 0.81 -8.24
N PRO A 45 -0.50 0.83 -7.68
CA PRO A 45 0.25 2.07 -7.55
C PRO A 45 0.57 2.62 -8.94
N THR A 46 0.43 3.93 -9.11
CA THR A 46 0.82 4.62 -10.36
C THR A 46 2.32 4.55 -10.64
N SER A 47 3.14 4.31 -9.60
CA SER A 47 4.59 4.21 -9.65
C SER A 47 5.10 3.57 -8.35
N GLY A 48 6.29 2.97 -8.40
CA GLY A 48 6.89 2.27 -7.25
C GLY A 48 6.47 0.81 -7.17
N ARG A 49 6.82 0.15 -6.07
CA ARG A 49 6.57 -1.27 -5.83
C ARG A 49 6.31 -1.57 -4.37
N ILE A 50 5.63 -2.67 -4.10
CA ILE A 50 5.35 -3.18 -2.77
C ILE A 50 6.02 -4.55 -2.66
N ILE A 51 6.89 -4.70 -1.67
CA ILE A 51 7.61 -5.94 -1.42
C ILE A 51 7.13 -6.52 -0.09
N PHE A 52 6.74 -7.80 -0.09
CA PHE A 52 6.38 -8.55 1.10
C PHE A 52 7.19 -9.84 1.12
N ASP A 53 7.92 -10.10 2.21
CA ASP A 53 8.82 -11.26 2.36
C ASP A 53 9.75 -11.49 1.15
N GLY A 54 10.29 -10.40 0.60
CA GLY A 54 11.19 -10.42 -0.56
C GLY A 54 10.49 -10.63 -1.91
N ILE A 55 9.16 -10.79 -1.93
CA ILE A 55 8.36 -10.98 -3.14
C ILE A 55 7.73 -9.66 -3.55
N ASP A 56 7.82 -9.32 -4.83
CA ASP A 56 7.08 -8.19 -5.39
C ASP A 56 5.60 -8.56 -5.52
N ILE A 57 4.77 -7.96 -4.66
CA ILE A 57 3.32 -8.19 -4.64
C ILE A 57 2.54 -7.15 -5.45
N THR A 58 3.22 -6.16 -6.04
CA THR A 58 2.61 -5.11 -6.88
C THR A 58 1.70 -5.64 -7.99
N PRO A 59 2.03 -6.74 -8.72
CA PRO A 59 1.17 -7.22 -9.80
C PRO A 59 0.05 -8.16 -9.32
N LEU A 60 -0.03 -8.47 -8.02
CA LEU A 60 -0.97 -9.45 -7.48
C LEU A 60 -2.37 -8.83 -7.32
N LYS A 61 -3.39 -9.66 -7.57
CA LYS A 61 -4.78 -9.31 -7.30
C LYS A 61 -5.08 -9.39 -5.80
N PRO A 62 -6.10 -8.67 -5.29
CA PRO A 62 -6.44 -8.67 -3.86
C PRO A 62 -6.55 -10.05 -3.23
N HIS A 63 -7.25 -10.99 -3.89
CA HIS A 63 -7.40 -12.34 -3.36
C HIS A 63 -6.08 -13.09 -3.22
N GLN A 64 -5.09 -12.83 -4.08
CA GLN A 64 -3.76 -13.44 -3.98
C GLN A 64 -2.98 -12.84 -2.81
N ILE A 65 -3.09 -11.52 -2.60
CA ILE A 65 -2.48 -10.81 -1.47
C ILE A 65 -3.07 -11.32 -0.14
N THR A 66 -4.38 -11.54 -0.08
CA THR A 66 -5.02 -12.13 1.11
C THR A 66 -4.55 -13.54 1.43
N HIS A 67 -4.21 -14.36 0.43
CA HIS A 67 -3.60 -15.68 0.67
C HIS A 67 -2.19 -15.59 1.27
N LEU A 68 -1.53 -14.43 1.19
CA LEU A 68 -0.26 -14.14 1.87
C LEU A 68 -0.44 -13.63 3.31
N GLY A 69 -1.69 -13.49 3.78
CA GLY A 69 -1.99 -13.03 5.14
C GLY A 69 -2.15 -11.51 5.28
N ILE A 70 -2.20 -10.76 4.18
CA ILE A 70 -2.42 -9.30 4.17
C ILE A 70 -3.89 -8.99 3.86
N ALA A 71 -4.56 -8.20 4.71
CA ALA A 71 -5.99 -7.88 4.59
C ALA A 71 -6.28 -6.38 4.75
#